data_AF-A0A1W9UYN9-F1
#
_entry.id   AF-A0A1W9UYN9-F1
#
_cell.length_a   1.000
_cell.length_b   1.000
_cell.length_c   1.000
_cell.angle_alpha   90.00
_cell.angle_beta   90.00
_cell.angle_gamma   90.00
#
_symmetry.space_group_name_H-M   'P 1'
#
loop_
_entity.id
_entity.type
_entity.pdbx_description
1 polymer ?
#
loop_
_entity_poly.entity_id
_entity_poly.type
_entity_poly.pdbx_seq_one_letter_code
_entity_poly.pdbx_strand_id
1 'polypeptide(L)'
;MQSIKLTTKNQKPETRNLKLIGLLLAGALGMWPLLVYNLQTGGTFKSVGQNSTTSYYGVDNFAVLSNLTTRIEQLITLLDSGHFWYLGKVYSNPLLPLAFALAFIAALWLAIRHKKTTGLIPFVVIGLVVLQSIITVSALWITHFALIMVWPAIALATVGTTIYDLQAAEGTQDDKSHKANHLPFTIHHLPFTIIIFFVLLFASEAYTTWRYHQALTISGGLSDHSDAVYDMADWLDQSAAGKTVAMDWGLSAPVTYLTGGQVTPIEVFGYDWGDTSRFQQILTPHLSPGASIFLWRSPDETIFHRSAEFQALYKPLGLEEDILEAFYERNGRPIYGATQLVPAGEALNSVKSEK
;
A
#
# COMPACT_ATOMS: atom_id res chain seq x y z
N MET A 1 43.30 -24.76 -35.91
CA MET A 1 42.74 -24.10 -34.70
C MET A 1 41.31 -24.57 -34.51
N GLN A 2 41.11 -25.56 -33.63
CA GLN A 2 39.80 -26.14 -33.32
C GLN A 2 39.05 -25.26 -32.32
N SER A 3 37.79 -24.95 -32.62
CA SER A 3 36.91 -24.23 -31.71
C SER A 3 36.48 -25.12 -30.56
N ILE A 4 36.72 -24.66 -29.34
CA ILE A 4 36.21 -25.27 -28.12
C ILE A 4 34.71 -24.93 -28.05
N LYS A 5 33.87 -25.83 -28.54
CA LYS A 5 32.44 -25.85 -28.20
C LYS A 5 32.33 -26.15 -26.70
N LEU A 6 32.08 -25.13 -25.89
CA LEU A 6 31.55 -25.29 -24.53
C LEU A 6 30.13 -25.85 -24.63
N THR A 7 30.03 -27.16 -24.78
CA THR A 7 28.80 -27.91 -24.51
C THR A 7 28.42 -27.65 -23.05
N THR A 8 27.24 -27.08 -22.84
CA THR A 8 26.56 -26.99 -21.55
C THR A 8 26.36 -28.39 -21.00
N LYS A 9 27.37 -28.84 -20.27
CA LYS A 9 27.50 -30.14 -19.65
C LYS A 9 26.32 -30.34 -18.70
N ASN A 10 25.59 -31.46 -18.88
CA ASN A 10 24.61 -32.01 -17.94
C ASN A 10 25.03 -31.74 -16.49
N GLN A 11 24.37 -30.80 -15.81
CA GLN A 11 24.53 -30.64 -14.36
C GLN A 11 24.10 -31.97 -13.72
N LYS A 12 25.01 -32.60 -12.94
CA LYS A 12 24.70 -33.83 -12.21
C LYS A 12 23.44 -33.60 -11.36
N PRO A 13 22.48 -34.55 -11.34
CA PRO A 13 21.20 -34.39 -10.64
C PRO A 13 21.37 -34.01 -9.15
N GLU A 14 22.44 -34.46 -8.50
CA GLU A 14 22.80 -34.08 -7.12
C GLU A 14 22.97 -32.57 -6.92
N THR A 15 23.63 -31.89 -7.87
CA THR A 15 23.86 -30.43 -7.78
C THR A 15 22.58 -29.61 -8.00
N ARG A 16 21.60 -30.16 -8.73
CA ARG A 16 20.29 -29.54 -8.91
C ARG A 16 19.44 -29.64 -7.65
N ASN A 17 19.47 -30.79 -6.98
CA ASN A 17 18.74 -31.02 -5.73
C ASN A 17 19.28 -30.15 -4.60
N LEU A 18 20.61 -30.03 -4.47
CA LEU A 18 21.24 -29.12 -3.50
C LEU A 18 20.84 -27.66 -3.70
N LYS A 19 20.75 -27.20 -4.96
CA LYS A 19 20.29 -25.83 -5.27
C LYS A 19 18.82 -25.60 -4.92
N LEU A 20 17.95 -26.58 -5.22
CA LEU A 20 16.54 -26.50 -4.85
C LEU A 20 16.34 -26.48 -3.34
N ILE A 21 17.05 -27.34 -2.61
CA ILE A 21 17.05 -27.34 -1.14
C ILE A 21 17.55 -26.00 -0.61
N GLY A 22 18.64 -25.47 -1.15
CA GLY A 22 19.16 -24.16 -0.77
C GLY A 22 18.16 -23.03 -0.98
N LEU A 23 17.45 -23.03 -2.12
CA LEU A 23 16.38 -22.05 -2.41
C LEU A 23 15.19 -22.20 -1.45
N LEU A 24 14.75 -23.42 -1.16
CA LEU A 24 13.66 -23.67 -0.22
C LEU A 24 14.05 -23.24 1.20
N LEU A 25 15.27 -23.53 1.63
CA LEU A 25 15.77 -23.11 2.94
C LEU A 25 15.90 -21.59 3.02
N ALA A 26 16.42 -20.93 1.98
CA ALA A 26 16.48 -19.47 1.93
C ALA A 26 15.08 -18.83 1.95
N GLY A 27 14.13 -19.41 1.23
CA GLY A 27 12.72 -18.98 1.25
C GLY A 27 12.08 -19.19 2.63
N ALA A 28 12.27 -20.36 3.24
CA ALA A 28 11.77 -20.66 4.58
C ALA A 28 12.39 -19.74 5.64
N LEU A 29 13.70 -19.45 5.52
CA LEU A 29 14.39 -18.46 6.35
C LEU A 29 13.79 -17.07 6.14
N GLY A 30 13.50 -16.64 4.90
CA GLY A 30 12.83 -15.36 4.66
C GLY A 30 11.41 -15.29 5.25
N MET A 31 10.71 -16.42 5.31
CA MET A 31 9.34 -16.52 5.83
C MET A 31 9.27 -16.96 7.31
N TRP A 32 10.39 -17.04 8.01
CA TRP A 32 10.45 -17.65 9.35
C TRP A 32 9.48 -17.03 10.38
N PRO A 33 9.22 -15.70 10.43
CA PRO A 33 8.29 -15.14 11.41
C PRO A 33 6.85 -15.61 11.15
N LEU A 34 6.45 -15.70 9.87
CA LEU A 34 5.14 -16.20 9.47
C LEU A 34 4.98 -17.69 9.79
N LEU A 35 6.04 -18.48 9.60
CA LEU A 35 6.07 -19.90 9.96
C LEU A 35 5.92 -20.08 11.47
N VAL A 36 6.69 -19.36 12.28
CA VAL A 36 6.60 -19.43 13.76
C VAL A 36 5.23 -18.99 14.25
N TYR A 37 4.71 -17.87 13.74
CA TYR A 37 3.36 -17.39 14.06
C TYR A 37 2.29 -18.44 13.79
N ASN A 38 2.34 -19.11 12.63
CA ASN A 38 1.35 -20.13 12.28
C ASN A 38 1.54 -21.44 13.05
N LEU A 39 2.77 -21.82 13.38
CA LEU A 39 3.03 -22.97 14.25
C LEU A 39 2.46 -22.75 15.67
N GLN A 40 2.51 -21.51 16.16
CA GLN A 40 2.01 -21.17 17.49
C GLN A 40 0.50 -20.97 17.54
N THR A 41 -0.08 -20.35 16.50
CA THR A 41 -1.46 -19.83 16.58
C THR A 41 -2.40 -20.42 15.54
N GLY A 42 -1.88 -20.96 14.43
CA GLY A 42 -2.67 -21.28 13.24
C GLY A 42 -3.42 -20.07 12.65
N GLY A 43 -3.05 -18.85 13.04
CA GLY A 43 -3.86 -17.65 12.85
C GLY A 43 -4.11 -17.30 11.38
N THR A 44 -3.12 -17.47 10.50
CA THR A 44 -3.28 -17.19 9.07
C THR A 44 -4.30 -18.14 8.46
N PHE A 45 -4.17 -19.44 8.71
CA PHE A 45 -5.10 -20.43 8.14
C PHE A 45 -6.52 -20.25 8.66
N LYS A 46 -6.67 -19.96 9.96
CA LYS A 46 -7.98 -19.65 10.55
C LYS A 46 -8.61 -18.42 9.90
N SER A 47 -7.84 -17.33 9.78
CA SER A 47 -8.32 -16.09 9.16
C SER A 47 -8.69 -16.28 7.69
N VAL A 48 -7.87 -16.98 6.92
CA VAL A 48 -8.16 -17.28 5.50
C VAL A 48 -9.40 -18.17 5.38
N GLY A 49 -9.52 -19.20 6.21
CA GLY A 49 -10.69 -20.09 6.21
C GLY A 49 -11.99 -19.39 6.58
N GLN A 50 -11.96 -18.51 7.60
CA GLN A 50 -13.13 -17.72 8.02
C GLN A 50 -13.59 -16.72 6.96
N ASN A 51 -12.68 -16.26 6.11
CA ASN A 51 -12.95 -15.25 5.08
C ASN A 51 -12.89 -15.84 3.66
N SER A 52 -12.99 -17.17 3.50
CA SER A 52 -12.76 -17.81 2.18
C SER A 52 -13.86 -17.50 1.18
N THR A 53 -15.09 -17.28 1.64
CA THR A 53 -16.26 -16.98 0.80
C THR A 53 -16.51 -15.48 0.71
N THR A 54 -16.54 -14.82 1.86
CA THR A 54 -16.79 -13.39 1.99
C THR A 54 -15.74 -12.80 2.90
N SER A 55 -15.12 -11.72 2.47
CA SER A 55 -14.11 -11.04 3.25
C SER A 55 -14.72 -10.30 4.44
N TYR A 56 -13.86 -9.86 5.36
CA TYR A 56 -14.26 -9.10 6.53
C TYR A 56 -15.03 -7.80 6.20
N TYR A 57 -14.75 -7.17 5.04
CA TYR A 57 -15.46 -5.99 4.55
C TYR A 57 -16.56 -6.31 3.51
N GLY A 58 -17.00 -7.58 3.42
CA GLY A 58 -18.14 -7.96 2.58
C GLY A 58 -17.82 -8.22 1.10
N VAL A 59 -16.55 -8.34 0.71
CA VAL A 59 -16.19 -8.70 -0.67
C VAL A 59 -16.49 -10.18 -0.90
N ASP A 60 -17.28 -10.48 -1.93
CA ASP A 60 -17.49 -11.85 -2.40
C ASP A 60 -16.24 -12.36 -3.13
N ASN A 61 -15.57 -13.36 -2.56
CA ASN A 61 -14.35 -13.95 -3.12
C ASN A 61 -14.65 -14.88 -4.32
N PHE A 62 -15.90 -15.25 -4.56
CA PHE A 62 -16.32 -15.98 -5.76
C PHE A 62 -16.64 -15.07 -6.95
N ALA A 63 -16.73 -13.75 -6.74
CA ALA A 63 -16.92 -12.76 -7.80
C ALA A 63 -15.65 -12.52 -8.63
N VAL A 64 -14.99 -13.60 -9.07
CA VAL A 64 -13.65 -13.65 -9.68
C VAL A 64 -13.47 -12.60 -10.79
N LEU A 65 -14.44 -12.48 -11.71
CA LEU A 65 -14.33 -11.54 -12.82
C LEU A 65 -14.44 -10.09 -12.36
N SER A 66 -15.39 -9.78 -11.46
CA SER A 66 -15.56 -8.43 -10.92
C SER A 66 -14.32 -7.99 -10.13
N ASN A 67 -13.79 -8.90 -9.31
CA ASN A 67 -12.59 -8.66 -8.51
C ASN A 67 -11.38 -8.47 -9.42
N LEU A 68 -11.23 -9.30 -10.47
CA LEU A 68 -10.15 -9.15 -11.45
C LEU A 68 -10.22 -7.80 -12.18
N THR A 69 -11.40 -7.37 -12.64
CA THR A 69 -11.58 -6.06 -13.27
C THR A 69 -11.13 -4.94 -12.33
N THR A 70 -11.61 -4.97 -11.08
CA THR A 70 -11.21 -4.02 -10.03
C THR A 70 -9.69 -4.01 -9.83
N ARG A 71 -9.05 -5.18 -9.82
CA ARG A 71 -7.58 -5.28 -9.68
C ARG A 71 -6.82 -4.76 -10.90
N ILE A 72 -7.35 -4.93 -12.11
CA ILE A 72 -6.75 -4.36 -13.31
C ILE A 72 -6.85 -2.83 -13.30
N GLU A 73 -8.01 -2.28 -12.93
CA GLU A 73 -8.20 -0.83 -12.77
C GLU A 73 -7.22 -0.26 -11.74
N GLN A 74 -7.07 -0.93 -10.60
CA GLN A 74 -6.11 -0.53 -9.57
C GLN A 74 -4.66 -0.63 -10.03
N LEU A 75 -4.31 -1.61 -10.86
CA LEU A 75 -2.97 -1.70 -11.43
C LEU A 75 -2.71 -0.51 -12.37
N ILE A 76 -3.72 -0.12 -13.15
CA ILE A 76 -3.62 1.07 -14.01
C ILE A 76 -3.46 2.32 -13.15
N THR A 77 -4.26 2.48 -12.08
CA THR A 77 -4.15 3.60 -11.12
C THR A 77 -2.82 3.62 -10.35
N LEU A 78 -2.22 2.45 -10.12
CA LEU A 78 -0.88 2.34 -9.56
C LEU A 78 0.14 2.87 -10.57
N LEU A 79 0.06 2.41 -11.82
CA LEU A 79 0.98 2.77 -12.90
C LEU A 79 0.84 4.23 -13.33
N ASP A 80 -0.34 4.83 -13.28
CA ASP A 80 -0.53 6.23 -13.66
C ASP A 80 -0.28 7.20 -12.49
N SER A 81 0.13 6.73 -11.31
CA SER A 81 0.31 7.54 -10.09
C SER A 81 -0.97 8.16 -9.51
N GLY A 82 -2.17 7.76 -9.96
CA GLY A 82 -3.45 8.32 -9.47
C GLY A 82 -3.83 7.90 -8.04
N HIS A 83 -3.10 6.95 -7.45
CA HIS A 83 -3.42 6.38 -6.14
C HIS A 83 -3.05 7.27 -4.94
N PHE A 84 -2.37 8.40 -5.15
CA PHE A 84 -1.96 9.37 -4.12
C PHE A 84 -3.01 10.45 -3.82
N TRP A 85 -4.30 10.10 -3.92
CA TRP A 85 -5.42 11.03 -3.71
C TRP A 85 -5.37 11.75 -2.35
N TYR A 86 -4.83 11.07 -1.33
CA TYR A 86 -4.70 11.58 0.04
C TYR A 86 -3.67 12.70 0.20
N LEU A 87 -2.91 13.05 -0.85
CA LEU A 87 -1.99 14.19 -0.84
C LEU A 87 -2.67 15.52 -1.19
N GLY A 88 -4.00 15.53 -1.37
CA GLY A 88 -4.81 16.74 -1.57
C GLY A 88 -5.36 16.92 -2.98
N LYS A 89 -4.76 16.28 -3.99
CA LYS A 89 -5.21 16.28 -5.39
C LYS A 89 -4.83 14.96 -6.05
N VAL A 90 -5.51 14.61 -7.14
CA VAL A 90 -5.15 13.46 -7.98
C VAL A 90 -4.42 13.96 -9.24
N TYR A 91 -3.22 13.44 -9.47
CA TYR A 91 -2.46 13.65 -10.70
C TYR A 91 -2.16 12.30 -11.35
N SER A 92 -2.47 12.20 -12.64
CA SER A 92 -2.13 11.03 -13.45
C SER A 92 -0.96 11.30 -14.40
N ASN A 93 -0.16 10.27 -14.66
CA ASN A 93 0.80 10.19 -15.76
C ASN A 93 0.46 9.00 -16.69
N PRO A 94 -0.20 9.25 -17.83
CA PRO A 94 -0.59 8.17 -18.75
C PRO A 94 0.60 7.56 -19.50
N LEU A 95 1.80 8.17 -19.44
CA LEU A 95 2.98 7.64 -20.13
C LEU A 95 3.49 6.34 -19.51
N LEU A 96 3.38 6.16 -18.19
CA LEU A 96 3.90 4.98 -17.52
C LEU A 96 3.07 3.71 -17.79
N PRO A 97 1.72 3.73 -17.76
CA PRO A 97 0.91 2.60 -18.24
C PRO A 97 1.20 2.23 -19.69
N LEU A 98 1.36 3.23 -20.58
CA LEU A 98 1.71 3.00 -21.98
C LEU A 98 3.10 2.36 -22.11
N ALA A 99 4.10 2.89 -21.41
CA ALA A 99 5.45 2.34 -21.37
C ALA A 99 5.46 0.89 -20.92
N PHE A 100 4.71 0.59 -19.86
CA PHE A 100 4.58 -0.74 -19.30
C PHE A 100 3.96 -1.73 -20.31
N ALA A 101 2.88 -1.32 -20.99
CA ALA A 101 2.26 -2.14 -22.03
C ALA A 101 3.19 -2.40 -23.23
N LEU A 102 3.90 -1.38 -23.70
CA LEU A 102 4.88 -1.52 -24.79
C LEU A 102 6.03 -2.45 -24.39
N ALA A 103 6.52 -2.33 -23.16
CA ALA A 103 7.56 -3.22 -22.65
C ALA A 103 7.07 -4.66 -22.53
N PHE A 104 5.82 -4.90 -22.14
CA PHE A 104 5.24 -6.24 -22.13
C PHE A 104 5.21 -6.87 -23.52
N ILE A 105 4.76 -6.11 -24.53
CA ILE A 105 4.74 -6.57 -25.93
C ILE A 105 6.16 -6.87 -26.42
N ALA A 106 7.11 -5.98 -26.12
CA ALA A 106 8.52 -6.19 -26.46
C ALA A 106 9.10 -7.43 -25.77
N ALA A 107 8.79 -7.67 -24.49
CA ALA A 107 9.21 -8.86 -23.76
C ALA A 107 8.67 -10.15 -24.40
N LEU A 108 7.40 -10.17 -24.82
CA LEU A 108 6.81 -11.30 -25.54
C LEU A 108 7.52 -11.54 -26.88
N TRP A 109 7.77 -10.47 -27.63
CA TRP A 109 8.50 -10.55 -28.90
C TRP A 109 9.92 -11.11 -28.70
N LEU A 110 10.67 -10.60 -27.72
CA LEU A 110 12.01 -11.07 -27.34
C LEU A 110 12.00 -12.55 -26.93
N ALA A 111 11.00 -12.98 -26.16
CA ALA A 111 10.85 -14.37 -25.75
C ALA A 111 10.54 -15.29 -26.94
N ILE A 112 9.67 -14.88 -27.86
CA ILE A 112 9.26 -15.69 -29.01
C ILE A 112 10.37 -15.78 -30.05
N ARG A 113 10.92 -14.62 -30.45
CA ARG A 113 11.87 -14.48 -31.57
C ARG A 113 13.32 -14.75 -31.16
N HIS A 114 13.76 -14.22 -30.02
CA HIS A 114 15.14 -14.30 -29.57
C HIS A 114 15.36 -15.28 -28.43
N LYS A 115 14.31 -15.99 -27.99
CA LYS A 115 14.32 -16.97 -26.88
C LYS A 115 14.82 -16.37 -25.55
N LYS A 116 14.68 -15.04 -25.39
CA LYS A 116 15.05 -14.30 -24.17
C LYS A 116 13.84 -14.23 -23.23
N THR A 117 13.55 -15.32 -22.53
CA THR A 117 12.38 -15.41 -21.64
C THR A 117 12.53 -14.68 -20.31
N THR A 118 13.76 -14.33 -19.91
CA THR A 118 14.04 -13.63 -18.65
C THR A 118 13.35 -12.27 -18.54
N GLY A 119 13.13 -11.59 -19.68
CA GLY A 119 12.39 -10.33 -19.73
C GLY A 119 10.92 -10.44 -19.31
N LEU A 120 10.34 -11.64 -19.29
CA LEU A 120 8.96 -11.87 -18.85
C LEU A 120 8.82 -12.03 -17.33
N ILE A 121 9.92 -12.27 -16.60
CA ILE A 121 9.87 -12.57 -15.17
C ILE A 121 9.13 -11.48 -14.37
N PRO A 122 9.44 -10.17 -14.54
CA PRO A 122 8.74 -9.12 -13.80
C PRO A 122 7.23 -9.08 -14.08
N PHE A 123 6.83 -9.29 -15.33
CA PHE A 123 5.42 -9.33 -15.72
C PHE A 123 4.69 -10.55 -15.15
N VAL A 124 5.38 -11.70 -15.06
CA VAL A 124 4.82 -12.90 -14.41
C VAL A 124 4.60 -12.64 -12.92
N VAL A 125 5.56 -12.00 -12.23
CA VAL A 125 5.39 -11.66 -10.81
C VAL A 125 4.20 -10.70 -10.61
N ILE A 126 4.11 -9.63 -11.39
CA ILE A 126 2.99 -8.69 -11.34
C ILE A 126 1.67 -9.42 -11.61
N GLY A 127 1.60 -10.23 -12.66
CA GLY A 127 0.42 -10.99 -13.03
C GLY A 127 -0.02 -11.96 -11.93
N LEU A 128 0.92 -12.67 -11.30
CA LEU A 128 0.62 -13.56 -10.17
C LEU A 128 0.08 -12.80 -8.96
N VAL A 129 0.66 -11.65 -8.62
CA VAL A 129 0.16 -10.83 -7.51
C VAL A 129 -1.24 -10.29 -7.80
N VAL A 130 -1.50 -9.80 -9.03
CA VAL A 130 -2.83 -9.35 -9.44
C VAL A 130 -3.84 -10.49 -9.33
N LEU A 131 -3.50 -11.67 -9.84
CA LEU A 131 -4.37 -12.86 -9.79
C LEU A 131 -4.61 -13.33 -8.35
N GLN A 132 -3.60 -13.31 -7.48
CA GLN A 132 -3.76 -13.69 -6.08
C GLN A 132 -4.59 -12.67 -5.30
N SER A 133 -4.50 -11.40 -5.67
CA SER A 133 -5.17 -10.30 -4.97
C SER A 133 -6.68 -10.21 -5.24
N ILE A 134 -7.22 -11.01 -6.16
CA ILE A 134 -8.69 -11.07 -6.41
C ILE A 134 -9.44 -11.76 -5.27
N ILE A 135 -8.72 -12.50 -4.43
CA ILE A 135 -9.20 -13.11 -3.19
C ILE A 135 -8.60 -12.32 -2.04
N THR A 136 -9.44 -11.87 -1.11
CA THR A 136 -8.98 -11.05 0.03
C THR A 136 -9.66 -11.50 1.32
N VAL A 137 -8.91 -11.41 2.42
CA VAL A 137 -9.46 -11.56 3.77
C VAL A 137 -10.10 -10.26 4.28
N SER A 138 -9.75 -9.12 3.68
CA SER A 138 -10.18 -7.78 4.10
C SER A 138 -11.01 -7.10 3.03
N ALA A 139 -10.44 -6.23 2.21
CA ALA A 139 -11.09 -5.58 1.08
C ALA A 139 -10.15 -5.55 -0.12
N LEU A 140 -10.64 -5.08 -1.27
CA LEU A 140 -9.83 -4.91 -2.46
C LEU A 140 -9.14 -3.54 -2.47
N TRP A 141 -8.48 -3.12 -1.39
CA TRP A 141 -7.80 -1.81 -1.39
C TRP A 141 -6.60 -1.79 -2.34
N ILE A 142 -6.32 -0.63 -2.94
CA ILE A 142 -5.17 -0.43 -3.83
C ILE A 142 -3.82 -0.52 -3.09
N THR A 143 -3.81 -0.26 -1.78
CA THR A 143 -2.62 -0.34 -0.93
C THR A 143 -1.98 -1.73 -0.92
N HIS A 144 -2.72 -2.79 -1.23
CA HIS A 144 -2.18 -4.14 -1.41
C HIS A 144 -1.13 -4.21 -2.54
N PHE A 145 -1.19 -3.29 -3.51
CA PHE A 145 -0.21 -3.22 -4.60
C PHE A 145 1.07 -2.46 -4.24
N ALA A 146 1.18 -1.91 -3.03
CA ALA A 146 2.45 -1.36 -2.54
C ALA A 146 3.60 -2.39 -2.64
N LEU A 147 3.29 -3.69 -2.44
CA LEU A 147 4.24 -4.79 -2.57
C LEU A 147 4.84 -4.93 -3.97
N ILE A 148 4.14 -4.46 -5.01
CA ILE A 148 4.58 -4.60 -6.40
C ILE A 148 5.15 -3.32 -7.02
N MET A 149 5.21 -2.21 -6.29
CA MET A 149 5.62 -0.90 -6.83
C MET A 149 6.99 -0.91 -7.54
N VAL A 150 7.93 -1.74 -7.11
CA VAL A 150 9.26 -1.83 -7.73
C VAL A 150 9.26 -2.59 -9.07
N TRP A 151 8.30 -3.50 -9.27
CA TRP A 151 8.33 -4.44 -10.40
C TRP A 151 8.08 -3.80 -11.77
N PRO A 152 7.19 -2.80 -11.95
CA PRO A 152 7.07 -2.08 -13.21
C PRO A 152 8.39 -1.46 -13.69
N ALA A 153 9.15 -0.83 -12.78
CA ALA A 153 10.46 -0.27 -13.10
C ALA A 153 11.46 -1.37 -13.50
N ILE A 154 11.51 -2.48 -12.77
CA ILE A 154 12.33 -3.65 -13.11
C ILE A 154 11.93 -4.21 -14.49
N ALA A 155 10.63 -4.26 -14.81
CA ALA A 155 10.12 -4.74 -16.09
C ALA A 155 10.65 -3.90 -17.26
N LEU A 156 10.53 -2.57 -17.15
CA LEU A 156 11.06 -1.64 -18.15
C LEU A 156 12.58 -1.78 -18.31
N ALA A 157 13.32 -1.80 -17.20
CA ALA A 157 14.77 -1.91 -17.21
C ALA A 157 15.25 -3.24 -17.83
N THR A 158 14.62 -4.36 -17.48
CA THR A 158 14.99 -5.69 -18.00
C THR A 158 14.75 -5.79 -19.51
N VAL A 159 13.64 -5.23 -20.00
CA VAL A 159 13.34 -5.20 -21.44
C VAL A 159 14.31 -4.27 -22.17
N GLY A 160 14.53 -3.06 -21.66
CA GLY A 160 15.44 -2.08 -22.27
C GLY A 160 16.87 -2.60 -22.37
N THR A 161 17.40 -3.21 -21.30
CA THR A 161 18.74 -3.82 -21.29
C THR A 161 18.84 -5.00 -22.27
N THR A 162 17.83 -5.87 -22.33
CA THR A 162 17.83 -6.99 -23.28
C THR A 162 17.84 -6.51 -24.73
N ILE A 163 17.10 -5.44 -25.05
CA ILE A 163 17.10 -4.83 -26.39
C ILE A 163 18.48 -4.22 -26.69
N TYR A 164 19.07 -3.50 -25.75
CA TYR A 164 20.40 -2.91 -25.88
C TYR A 164 21.49 -3.98 -26.13
N ASP A 165 21.48 -5.07 -25.35
CA ASP A 165 22.46 -6.15 -25.47
C ASP A 165 22.37 -6.86 -26.83
N LEU A 166 21.15 -7.06 -27.36
CA LEU A 166 20.96 -7.65 -28.69
C LEU A 166 21.55 -6.75 -29.78
N GLN A 167 21.36 -5.43 -29.69
CA GLN A 167 21.91 -4.47 -30.65
C GLN A 167 23.44 -4.42 -30.59
N ALA A 168 24.01 -4.41 -29.38
CA ALA A 168 25.47 -4.39 -29.20
C ALA A 168 26.13 -5.66 -29.77
N ALA A 169 25.45 -6.82 -29.66
CA ALA A 169 25.91 -8.08 -30.23
C ALA A 169 25.83 -8.10 -31.77
N GLU A 170 24.79 -7.49 -32.36
CA GLU A 170 24.67 -7.38 -33.83
C GLU A 170 25.72 -6.43 -34.43
N GLY A 171 25.98 -5.29 -33.79
CA GLY A 171 26.97 -4.30 -34.26
C GLY A 171 28.44 -4.76 -34.19
N THR A 172 28.74 -5.80 -33.41
CA THR A 172 30.09 -6.42 -33.34
C THR A 172 30.29 -7.54 -34.36
N GLN A 173 29.23 -8.00 -35.03
CA GLN A 173 29.29 -9.13 -35.96
C GLN A 173 29.44 -8.69 -37.44
N ASP A 174 29.18 -7.42 -37.75
CA ASP A 174 29.22 -6.87 -39.12
C ASP A 174 30.63 -6.56 -39.66
N ASP A 175 31.69 -6.69 -38.86
CA ASP A 175 33.08 -6.42 -39.28
C ASP A 175 33.77 -7.62 -39.97
N LYS A 176 33.04 -8.71 -40.28
CA LYS A 176 33.62 -9.92 -40.90
C LYS A 176 32.89 -10.52 -42.10
N SER A 177 31.78 -9.95 -42.58
CA SER A 177 31.15 -10.49 -43.80
C SER A 177 30.41 -9.44 -44.61
N HIS A 178 31.10 -8.90 -45.62
CA HIS A 178 30.43 -8.37 -46.80
C HIS A 178 29.50 -9.44 -47.41
N LYS A 179 28.18 -9.23 -47.34
CA LYS A 179 27.27 -9.35 -48.50
C LYS A 179 25.86 -8.87 -48.16
N ALA A 180 25.45 -7.87 -48.93
CA ALA A 180 24.18 -7.18 -49.00
C ALA A 180 22.92 -8.04 -48.80
N ASN A 181 22.06 -7.60 -47.89
CA ASN A 181 20.62 -7.39 -48.13
C ASN A 181 20.13 -6.31 -47.16
N HIS A 182 20.10 -5.07 -47.65
CA HIS A 182 19.72 -3.89 -46.91
C HIS A 182 18.21 -3.88 -46.58
N LEU A 183 17.86 -4.11 -45.32
CA LEU A 183 16.66 -3.50 -44.73
C LEU A 183 17.05 -2.06 -44.30
N PRO A 184 16.31 -1.02 -44.73
CA PRO A 184 16.70 0.38 -44.56
C PRO A 184 16.26 0.94 -43.20
N PHE A 185 16.38 0.17 -42.12
CA PHE A 185 16.21 0.71 -40.78
C PHE A 185 17.57 0.75 -40.10
N THR A 186 18.24 1.88 -40.26
CA THR A 186 19.53 2.18 -39.67
C THR A 186 19.43 2.09 -38.15
N ILE A 187 19.85 0.96 -37.59
CA ILE A 187 19.80 0.59 -36.16
C ILE A 187 20.63 1.56 -35.27
N HIS A 188 21.44 2.44 -35.86
CA HIS A 188 22.26 3.41 -35.12
C HIS A 188 21.49 4.47 -34.31
N HIS A 189 20.22 4.76 -34.61
CA HIS A 189 19.43 5.75 -33.86
C HIS A 189 18.58 5.15 -32.73
N LEU A 190 18.39 3.83 -32.71
CA LEU A 190 17.55 3.14 -31.75
C LEU A 190 18.01 3.27 -30.27
N PRO A 191 19.31 3.24 -29.93
CA PRO A 191 19.74 3.50 -28.55
C PRO A 191 19.43 4.94 -28.13
N PHE A 192 19.54 5.91 -29.04
CA PHE A 192 19.19 7.31 -28.76
C PHE A 192 17.67 7.47 -28.52
N THR A 193 16.83 6.80 -29.31
CA THR A 193 15.36 6.80 -29.09
C THR A 193 14.98 6.15 -27.76
N ILE A 194 15.61 5.03 -27.38
CA ILE A 194 15.36 4.38 -26.08
C ILE A 194 15.78 5.30 -24.94
N ILE A 195 16.94 5.94 -25.02
CA ILE A 195 17.40 6.91 -24.03
C ILE A 195 16.44 8.07 -23.92
N ILE A 196 16.04 8.69 -25.04
CA ILE A 196 15.05 9.78 -25.05
C ILE A 196 13.75 9.34 -24.39
N PHE A 197 13.27 8.14 -24.72
CA PHE A 197 12.05 7.60 -24.14
C PHE A 197 12.14 7.50 -22.61
N PHE A 198 13.23 6.95 -22.08
CA PHE A 198 13.45 6.87 -20.63
C PHE A 198 13.63 8.25 -19.98
N VAL A 199 14.30 9.20 -20.67
CA VAL A 199 14.44 10.58 -20.19
C VAL A 199 13.09 11.28 -20.12
N LEU A 200 12.23 11.12 -21.13
CA LEU A 200 10.88 11.69 -21.14
C LEU A 200 10.01 11.06 -20.05
N LEU A 201 10.09 9.74 -19.87
CA LEU A 201 9.37 9.03 -18.82
C LEU A 201 9.81 9.49 -17.42
N PHE A 202 11.13 9.63 -17.21
CA PHE A 202 11.67 10.15 -15.96
C PHE A 202 11.22 11.59 -15.71
N ALA A 203 11.29 12.46 -16.72
CA ALA A 203 10.86 13.85 -16.60
C ALA A 203 9.36 13.96 -16.29
N SER A 204 8.51 13.13 -16.91
CA SER A 204 7.06 13.13 -16.65
C SER A 204 6.72 12.63 -15.24
N GLU A 205 7.44 11.62 -14.76
CA GLU A 205 7.30 11.13 -13.39
C GLU A 205 7.78 12.18 -12.38
N ALA A 206 8.96 12.76 -12.58
CA ALA A 206 9.48 13.82 -11.72
C ALA A 206 8.53 15.04 -11.65
N TYR A 207 7.93 15.42 -12.77
CA TYR A 207 6.90 16.47 -12.81
C TYR A 207 5.65 16.08 -12.01
N THR A 208 5.20 14.83 -12.11
CA THR A 208 4.04 14.34 -11.35
C THR A 208 4.34 14.26 -9.84
N THR A 209 5.51 13.78 -9.45
CA THR A 209 6.00 13.81 -8.07
C THR A 209 6.06 15.24 -7.53
N TRP A 210 6.59 16.18 -8.30
CA TRP A 210 6.66 17.59 -7.90
C TRP A 210 5.25 18.18 -7.67
N ARG A 211 4.29 17.91 -8.56
CA ARG A 211 2.89 18.34 -8.38
C ARG A 211 2.27 17.75 -7.11
N TYR A 212 2.52 16.49 -6.82
CA TYR A 212 2.08 15.86 -5.57
C TYR A 212 2.72 16.49 -4.34
N HIS A 213 4.03 16.78 -4.38
CA HIS A 213 4.71 17.48 -3.30
C HIS A 213 4.10 18.88 -3.08
N GLN A 214 3.81 19.62 -4.14
CA GLN A 214 3.12 20.91 -4.03
C GLN A 214 1.72 20.77 -3.42
N ALA A 215 0.93 19.81 -3.87
CA ALA A 215 -0.39 19.56 -3.30
C ALA A 215 -0.29 19.23 -1.81
N LEU A 216 0.66 18.38 -1.40
CA LEU A 216 0.91 18.04 -0.01
C LEU A 216 1.34 19.25 0.83
N THR A 217 2.20 20.13 0.31
CA THR A 217 2.58 21.36 1.03
C THR A 217 1.42 22.31 1.28
N ILE A 218 0.34 22.21 0.51
CA ILE A 218 -0.87 23.03 0.66
C ILE A 218 -1.88 22.31 1.55
N SER A 219 -2.12 21.02 1.32
CA SER A 219 -3.16 20.25 1.99
C SER A 219 -2.77 19.79 3.40
N GLY A 220 -1.48 19.49 3.63
CA GLY A 220 -1.05 18.76 4.82
C GLY A 220 -1.38 17.27 4.77
N GLY A 221 -1.95 16.79 3.66
CA GLY A 221 -2.58 15.47 3.59
C GLY A 221 -4.10 15.55 3.87
N LEU A 222 -4.81 14.45 3.65
CA LEU A 222 -6.25 14.36 3.84
C LEU A 222 -6.63 13.12 4.64
N SER A 223 -7.75 13.22 5.37
CA SER A 223 -8.34 12.12 6.14
C SER A 223 -7.27 11.48 7.04
N ASP A 224 -7.12 10.16 7.00
CA ASP A 224 -6.16 9.36 7.78
C ASP A 224 -4.69 9.70 7.56
N HIS A 225 -4.41 10.51 6.54
CA HIS A 225 -3.06 10.93 6.16
C HIS A 225 -2.85 12.43 6.39
N SER A 226 -3.78 13.11 7.06
CA SER A 226 -3.68 14.52 7.40
C SER A 226 -2.62 14.78 8.48
N ASP A 227 -1.92 15.90 8.36
CA ASP A 227 -0.99 16.39 9.37
C ASP A 227 -1.67 16.93 10.64
N ALA A 228 -3.00 17.04 10.66
CA ALA A 228 -3.77 17.32 11.88
C ALA A 228 -3.49 16.33 13.02
N VAL A 229 -2.96 15.14 12.71
CA VAL A 229 -2.55 14.15 13.71
C VAL A 229 -1.35 14.63 14.54
N TYR A 230 -0.49 15.50 14.00
CA TYR A 230 0.62 16.11 14.73
C TYR A 230 0.08 17.08 15.79
N ASP A 231 -0.87 17.95 15.42
CA ASP A 231 -1.50 18.87 16.37
C ASP A 231 -2.22 18.11 17.50
N MET A 232 -2.92 17.02 17.16
CA MET A 232 -3.54 16.14 18.15
C MET A 232 -2.51 15.48 19.07
N ALA A 233 -1.41 14.97 18.52
CA ALA A 233 -0.35 14.34 19.32
C ALA A 233 0.32 15.36 20.26
N ASP A 234 0.65 16.55 19.77
CA ASP A 234 1.27 17.63 20.55
C ASP A 234 0.35 18.13 21.65
N TRP A 235 -0.95 18.27 21.37
CA TRP A 235 -1.96 18.63 22.37
C TRP A 235 -2.09 17.54 23.44
N LEU A 236 -2.09 16.26 23.03
CA LEU A 236 -2.16 15.14 23.96
C LEU A 236 -0.92 15.03 24.86
N ASP A 237 0.28 15.26 24.32
CA ASP A 237 1.52 15.23 25.11
C ASP A 237 1.50 16.27 26.25
N GLN A 238 0.83 17.40 26.01
CA GLN A 238 0.69 18.49 26.99
C GLN A 238 -0.51 18.34 27.92
N SER A 239 -1.62 17.78 27.43
CA SER A 239 -2.94 17.83 28.09
C SER A 239 -3.40 16.50 28.66
N ALA A 240 -2.83 15.37 28.23
CA ALA A 240 -3.26 14.06 28.69
C ALA A 240 -2.75 13.76 30.10
N ALA A 241 -3.55 14.12 31.11
CA ALA A 241 -3.28 13.79 32.51
C ALA A 241 -3.73 12.36 32.90
N GLY A 242 -4.41 11.63 32.00
CA GLY A 242 -5.08 10.37 32.30
C GLY A 242 -4.98 9.33 31.18
N LYS A 243 -5.91 8.38 31.15
CA LYS A 243 -5.97 7.38 30.08
C LYS A 243 -6.57 7.98 28.81
N THR A 244 -5.99 7.64 27.67
CA THR A 244 -6.53 8.01 26.35
C THR A 244 -7.14 6.77 25.70
N VAL A 245 -8.29 6.93 25.07
CA VAL A 245 -9.05 5.85 24.43
C VAL A 245 -9.30 6.22 22.99
N ALA A 246 -8.84 5.40 22.04
CA ALA A 246 -9.07 5.58 20.62
C ALA A 246 -10.40 4.92 20.23
N MET A 247 -11.41 5.74 19.98
CA MET A 247 -12.78 5.30 19.70
C MET A 247 -12.98 4.78 18.28
N ASP A 248 -12.04 5.07 17.39
CA ASP A 248 -12.06 4.63 15.99
C ASP A 248 -10.67 4.17 15.52
N TRP A 249 -10.63 3.49 14.38
CA TRP A 249 -9.42 2.91 13.80
C TRP A 249 -8.40 3.98 13.41
N GLY A 250 -7.12 3.61 13.43
CA GLY A 250 -6.04 4.44 12.90
C GLY A 250 -5.60 5.61 13.79
N LEU A 251 -6.12 5.75 15.01
CA LEU A 251 -5.73 6.84 15.93
C LEU A 251 -4.59 6.45 16.89
N SER A 252 -4.60 5.24 17.44
CA SER A 252 -3.66 4.87 18.53
C SER A 252 -2.21 4.78 18.06
N ALA A 253 -1.96 4.10 16.94
CA ALA A 253 -0.61 3.92 16.41
C ALA A 253 0.13 5.25 16.13
N PRO A 254 -0.44 6.22 15.37
CA PRO A 254 0.25 7.48 15.12
C PRO A 254 0.43 8.30 16.40
N VAL A 255 -0.57 8.36 17.29
CA VAL A 255 -0.43 9.09 18.58
C VAL A 255 0.70 8.49 19.42
N THR A 256 0.75 7.15 19.53
CA THR A 256 1.82 6.46 20.28
C THR A 256 3.19 6.75 19.69
N TYR A 257 3.30 6.73 18.36
CA TYR A 257 4.57 6.99 17.69
C TYR A 257 5.02 8.45 17.87
N LEU A 258 4.13 9.41 17.62
CA LEU A 258 4.44 10.85 17.63
C LEU A 258 4.72 11.39 19.04
N THR A 259 4.06 10.86 20.05
CA THR A 259 4.33 11.19 21.46
C THR A 259 5.52 10.40 22.05
N GLY A 260 6.26 9.64 21.24
CA GLY A 260 7.37 8.81 21.72
C GLY A 260 6.95 7.77 22.77
N GLY A 261 5.69 7.35 22.75
CA GLY A 261 5.09 6.41 23.69
C GLY A 261 4.54 7.02 24.98
N GLN A 262 4.63 8.34 25.19
CA GLN A 262 4.07 9.00 26.37
C GLN A 262 2.56 8.85 26.45
N VAL A 263 1.88 8.95 25.30
CA VAL A 263 0.45 8.70 25.18
C VAL A 263 0.25 7.46 24.33
N THR A 264 -0.26 6.39 24.94
CA THR A 264 -0.57 5.13 24.23
C THR A 264 -2.08 4.87 24.32
N PRO A 265 -2.88 5.33 23.34
CA PRO A 265 -4.34 5.17 23.41
C PRO A 265 -4.79 3.71 23.41
N ILE A 266 -5.78 3.39 24.22
CA ILE A 266 -6.44 2.09 24.24
C ILE A 266 -7.39 2.02 23.03
N GLU A 267 -7.15 1.11 22.10
CA GLU A 267 -8.03 0.89 20.95
C GLU A 267 -9.27 0.09 21.34
N VAL A 268 -10.46 0.63 21.05
CA VAL A 268 -11.73 -0.02 21.42
C VAL A 268 -12.62 -0.44 20.26
N PHE A 269 -12.37 0.08 19.05
CA PHE A 269 -13.28 -0.06 17.90
C PHE A 269 -13.57 -1.51 17.51
N GLY A 270 -12.59 -2.42 17.64
CA GLY A 270 -12.73 -3.87 17.46
C GLY A 270 -13.20 -4.31 16.07
N TYR A 271 -12.84 -5.52 15.63
CA TYR A 271 -13.30 -6.05 14.34
C TYR A 271 -14.62 -6.84 14.45
N ASP A 272 -15.34 -6.75 15.58
CA ASP A 272 -16.57 -7.52 15.77
C ASP A 272 -17.79 -6.69 15.35
N TRP A 273 -18.19 -6.78 14.07
CA TRP A 273 -19.38 -6.11 13.51
C TRP A 273 -20.69 -6.71 14.06
N GLY A 274 -21.03 -6.41 15.32
CA GLY A 274 -22.33 -6.74 15.92
C GLY A 274 -22.27 -7.15 17.38
N ASP A 275 -21.15 -7.72 17.83
CA ASP A 275 -20.93 -7.96 19.26
C ASP A 275 -20.21 -6.77 19.90
N THR A 276 -20.94 -6.04 20.73
CA THR A 276 -20.40 -4.89 21.47
C THR A 276 -19.88 -5.28 22.85
N SER A 277 -19.98 -6.54 23.27
CA SER A 277 -19.60 -6.97 24.63
C SER A 277 -18.16 -6.61 24.96
N ARG A 278 -17.23 -6.84 24.03
CA ARG A 278 -15.82 -6.46 24.22
C ARG A 278 -15.62 -4.95 24.30
N PHE A 279 -16.29 -4.21 23.42
CA PHE A 279 -16.27 -2.74 23.42
C PHE A 279 -16.75 -2.20 24.78
N GLN A 280 -17.87 -2.71 25.29
CA GLN A 280 -18.43 -2.33 26.59
C GLN A 280 -17.48 -2.70 27.74
N GLN A 281 -16.91 -3.91 27.72
CA GLN A 281 -15.98 -4.38 28.76
C GLN A 281 -14.73 -3.49 28.84
N ILE A 282 -14.18 -3.08 27.69
CA ILE A 282 -13.01 -2.21 27.67
C ILE A 282 -13.37 -0.81 28.15
N LEU A 283 -14.54 -0.27 27.78
CA LEU A 283 -14.91 1.10 28.11
C LEU A 283 -15.41 1.30 29.53
N THR A 284 -16.05 0.30 30.15
CA THR A 284 -16.67 0.43 31.48
C THR A 284 -15.74 1.04 32.53
N PRO A 285 -14.45 0.66 32.65
CA PRO A 285 -13.50 1.26 33.60
C PRO A 285 -13.17 2.75 33.34
N HIS A 286 -13.55 3.30 32.19
CA HIS A 286 -13.28 4.67 31.77
C HIS A 286 -14.51 5.59 31.89
N LEU A 287 -15.67 5.07 32.30
CA LEU A 287 -16.94 5.81 32.39
C LEU A 287 -17.09 6.58 33.71
N SER A 288 -16.15 7.46 34.00
CA SER A 288 -16.24 8.36 35.15
C SER A 288 -15.76 9.77 34.78
N PRO A 289 -16.32 10.83 35.40
CA PRO A 289 -15.92 12.20 35.12
C PRO A 289 -14.41 12.40 35.18
N GLY A 290 -13.83 13.04 34.18
CA GLY A 290 -12.40 13.37 34.21
C GLY A 290 -11.42 12.20 34.01
N ALA A 291 -11.90 10.96 33.92
CA ALA A 291 -11.02 9.79 34.03
C ALA A 291 -10.26 9.46 32.75
N SER A 292 -10.83 9.78 31.58
CA SER A 292 -10.23 9.46 30.29
C SER A 292 -10.56 10.51 29.24
N ILE A 293 -9.66 10.60 28.25
CA ILE A 293 -9.86 11.36 27.03
C ILE A 293 -10.24 10.36 25.94
N PHE A 294 -11.34 10.62 25.24
CA PHE A 294 -11.83 9.80 24.14
C PHE A 294 -11.49 10.50 22.83
N LEU A 295 -10.76 9.81 21.96
CA LEU A 295 -10.35 10.30 20.65
C LEU A 295 -11.31 9.81 19.58
N TRP A 296 -11.78 10.75 18.78
CA TRP A 296 -12.78 10.54 17.75
C TRP A 296 -12.25 11.01 16.40
N ARG A 297 -12.83 10.44 15.35
CA ARG A 297 -12.83 11.05 14.03
C ARG A 297 -14.06 11.91 13.83
N SER A 298 -14.01 12.81 12.86
CA SER A 298 -15.22 13.50 12.42
C SER A 298 -16.28 12.50 11.92
N PRO A 299 -17.58 12.82 12.06
CA PRO A 299 -18.66 11.89 11.72
C PRO A 299 -18.60 11.34 10.29
N ASP A 300 -18.15 12.16 9.33
CA ASP A 300 -18.05 11.81 7.92
C ASP A 300 -16.83 10.93 7.58
N GLU A 301 -15.92 10.76 8.53
CA GLU A 301 -14.64 10.02 8.38
C GLU A 301 -14.55 8.82 9.34
N THR A 302 -15.64 8.54 10.05
CA THR A 302 -15.73 7.43 11.00
C THR A 302 -15.76 6.10 10.24
N ILE A 303 -14.91 5.14 10.64
CA ILE A 303 -14.89 3.79 10.06
C ILE A 303 -15.79 2.86 10.86
N PHE A 304 -15.70 2.95 12.20
CA PHE A 304 -16.53 2.18 13.11
C PHE A 304 -17.52 3.10 13.83
N HIS A 305 -18.76 3.17 13.32
CA HIS A 305 -19.82 3.99 13.91
C HIS A 305 -20.29 3.44 15.27
N ARG A 306 -19.56 3.77 16.35
CA ARG A 306 -19.81 3.30 17.73
C ARG A 306 -20.30 4.38 18.69
N SER A 307 -20.59 5.58 18.18
CA SER A 307 -21.02 6.70 19.01
C SER A 307 -22.32 6.38 19.76
N ALA A 308 -23.32 5.80 19.09
CA ALA A 308 -24.59 5.47 19.74
C ALA A 308 -24.43 4.45 20.88
N GLU A 309 -23.61 3.42 20.67
CA GLU A 309 -23.32 2.42 21.70
C GLU A 309 -22.51 3.00 22.86
N PHE A 310 -21.57 3.92 22.60
CA PHE A 310 -20.87 4.63 23.65
C PHE A 310 -21.82 5.48 24.49
N GLN A 311 -22.69 6.25 23.83
CA GLN A 311 -23.69 7.09 24.51
C GLN A 311 -24.65 6.28 25.38
N ALA A 312 -25.03 5.08 24.94
CA ALA A 312 -25.88 4.19 25.71
C ALA A 312 -25.22 3.73 27.04
N LEU A 313 -23.89 3.74 27.13
CA LEU A 313 -23.16 3.34 28.33
C LEU A 313 -23.07 4.45 29.38
N TYR A 314 -22.78 5.68 28.97
CA TYR A 314 -22.52 6.76 29.92
C TYR A 314 -23.79 7.55 30.30
N LYS A 315 -24.80 7.64 29.40
CA LYS A 315 -26.04 8.41 29.69
C LYS A 315 -26.78 7.93 30.94
N PRO A 316 -26.95 6.61 31.20
CA PRO A 316 -27.57 6.11 32.43
C PRO A 316 -26.81 6.50 33.71
N LEU A 317 -25.53 6.87 33.59
CA LEU A 317 -24.69 7.32 34.71
C LEU A 317 -24.83 8.82 34.98
N GLY A 318 -25.70 9.54 34.25
CA GLY A 318 -25.86 10.98 34.37
C GLY A 318 -24.65 11.75 33.85
N LEU A 319 -23.97 11.21 32.84
CA LEU A 319 -22.81 11.81 32.20
C LEU A 319 -23.15 12.35 30.80
N GLU A 320 -22.34 13.28 30.32
CA GLU A 320 -22.32 13.75 28.94
C GLU A 320 -20.88 13.97 28.45
N GLU A 321 -20.71 14.12 27.14
CA GLU A 321 -19.41 14.41 26.53
C GLU A 321 -19.21 15.92 26.47
N ASP A 322 -18.06 16.37 26.97
CA ASP A 322 -17.53 17.71 26.75
C ASP A 322 -16.41 17.65 25.70
N ILE A 323 -16.45 18.55 24.73
CA ILE A 323 -15.41 18.64 23.69
C ILE A 323 -14.24 19.43 24.27
N LEU A 324 -13.10 18.75 24.43
CA LEU A 324 -11.87 19.36 24.92
C LEU A 324 -11.12 20.09 23.81
N GLU A 325 -11.04 19.46 22.62
CA GLU A 325 -10.35 20.03 21.47
C GLU A 325 -10.85 19.40 20.16
N ALA A 326 -10.78 20.17 19.07
CA ALA A 326 -11.00 19.68 17.72
C ALA A 326 -9.79 19.98 16.83
N PHE A 327 -9.42 19.03 15.98
CA PHE A 327 -8.25 19.13 15.12
C PHE A 327 -8.69 19.16 13.66
N TYR A 328 -8.06 20.04 12.90
CA TYR A 328 -8.53 20.43 11.57
C TYR A 328 -7.45 20.15 10.52
N GLU A 329 -7.89 19.69 9.36
CA GLU A 329 -7.05 19.76 8.16
C GLU A 329 -6.76 21.23 7.82
N ARG A 330 -5.70 21.49 7.04
CA ARG A 330 -5.31 22.86 6.65
C ARG A 330 -6.38 23.63 5.87
N ASN A 331 -7.37 22.94 5.31
CA ASN A 331 -8.51 23.53 4.63
C ASN A 331 -9.64 23.99 5.61
N GLY A 332 -9.45 23.79 6.92
CA GLY A 332 -10.42 24.10 7.97
C GLY A 332 -11.46 23.00 8.24
N ARG A 333 -11.33 21.82 7.63
CA ARG A 333 -12.25 20.69 7.85
C ARG A 333 -11.87 19.96 9.15
N PRO A 334 -12.79 19.78 10.11
CA PRO A 334 -12.51 18.98 11.30
C PRO A 334 -12.31 17.52 10.92
N ILE A 335 -11.27 16.90 11.46
CA ILE A 335 -10.93 15.50 11.18
C ILE A 335 -10.80 14.67 12.44
N TYR A 336 -10.30 15.24 13.54
CA TYR A 336 -10.23 14.57 14.83
C TYR A 336 -10.86 15.40 15.94
N GLY A 337 -11.27 14.74 17.02
CA GLY A 337 -11.78 15.39 18.22
C GLY A 337 -11.36 14.64 19.47
N ALA A 338 -11.14 15.39 20.54
CA ALA A 338 -10.93 14.87 21.88
C ALA A 338 -12.11 15.25 22.77
N THR A 339 -12.76 14.25 23.37
CA THR A 339 -13.84 14.47 24.34
C THR A 339 -13.49 13.89 25.69
N GLN A 340 -14.21 14.33 26.71
CA GLN A 340 -14.15 13.76 28.05
C GLN A 340 -15.56 13.69 28.63
N LEU A 341 -15.79 12.73 29.53
CA LEU A 341 -17.05 12.64 30.24
C LEU A 341 -17.08 13.61 31.41
N VAL A 342 -18.18 14.33 31.55
CA VAL A 342 -18.51 15.24 32.65
C VAL A 342 -19.93 14.95 33.16
N PRO A 343 -20.31 15.39 34.37
CA PRO A 343 -21.70 15.33 34.81
C PRO A 343 -22.63 16.04 33.83
N ALA A 344 -23.83 15.50 33.63
CA ALA A 344 -24.83 16.08 32.72
C ALA A 344 -25.19 17.52 33.11
N GLY A 345 -25.11 18.43 32.15
CA GLY A 345 -25.32 19.87 32.32
C GLY A 345 -24.05 20.69 32.59
N GLU A 346 -22.88 20.04 32.67
CA GLU A 346 -21.59 20.71 32.90
C GLU A 346 -20.74 20.86 31.63
N ALA A 347 -21.11 20.24 30.50
CA ALA A 347 -20.34 20.37 29.26
C ALA A 347 -20.36 21.82 28.74
N LEU A 348 -19.17 22.36 28.50
CA LEU A 348 -18.99 23.71 27.97
C LEU A 348 -19.08 23.71 26.45
N ASN A 349 -18.63 22.63 25.80
CA ASN A 349 -18.53 22.46 24.35
C ASN A 349 -17.85 23.65 23.65
N SER A 350 -16.90 24.29 24.32
CA SER A 350 -16.20 25.45 23.79
C SER A 350 -15.05 24.99 22.91
N VAL A 351 -15.32 24.72 21.63
CA VAL A 351 -14.24 24.57 20.65
C VAL A 351 -13.63 25.96 20.45
N LYS A 352 -12.43 26.19 20.97
CA LYS A 352 -11.72 27.45 20.73
C LYS A 352 -11.35 27.49 19.25
N SER A 353 -12.10 28.26 18.47
CA SER A 353 -11.71 28.59 17.09
C SER A 353 -10.57 29.61 17.13
N GLU A 354 -9.36 29.21 17.49
CA GLU A 354 -8.18 30.01 17.21
C GLU A 354 -7.54 29.51 15.90
N LYS A 355 -7.32 30.48 15.00
CA LYS A 355 -7.14 30.34 13.55
C LYS A 355 -5.81 29.77 13.12
#